data_AF-A4G2Z0-F1
#
_entry.id   AF-A4G2Z0-F1
#
_cell.length_a   1.000
_cell.length_b   1.000
_cell.length_c   1.000
_cell.angle_alpha   90.00
_cell.angle_beta   90.00
_cell.angle_gamma   90.00
#
_symmetry.space_group_name_H-M   'P 1'
#
loop_
_entity.id
_entity.type
_entity.pdbx_description
1 polymer ?
#
loop_
_entity_poly.entity_id
_entity_poly.type
_entity_poly.pdbx_seq_one_letter_code
_entity_poly.pdbx_strand_id
1 'polypeptide(L)'
;MSISYPAYPLSRSVTDLDVFIARTAHDLINCFIGLCPSKTSRDYQHDVFAKVQVIDDPRIENPSEIFMQFLDESERGKDFVEITQAPLLNATAYYCRALDANDKGLTFAAWSYLVDANYWCGFSSSYRGVANARENTIADTTVQVKTQQSSKAGTGKGIKSMPYKLEAEQLARTMKKRWPSRRQATLGVLDKLNQDYAKRNQSFPLKYDAIFIHFGTLKDANELFDK
;
A
#
# COMPACT_ATOMS: atom_id res chain seq x y z
N MET A 1 -4.94 -24.90 22.13
CA MET A 1 -5.06 -23.98 23.26
C MET A 1 -5.34 -22.60 22.70
N SER A 2 -6.52 -22.04 22.98
CA SER A 2 -6.94 -20.70 22.51
C SER A 2 -6.57 -19.69 23.60
N ILE A 3 -5.80 -18.65 23.24
CA ILE A 3 -5.48 -17.55 24.14
C ILE A 3 -6.58 -16.49 23.95
N SER A 4 -7.40 -16.31 24.99
CA SER A 4 -8.38 -15.23 25.08
C SER A 4 -7.72 -14.00 25.70
N TYR A 5 -7.73 -12.88 24.98
CA TYR A 5 -7.23 -11.61 25.51
C TYR A 5 -8.34 -10.84 26.25
N PRO A 6 -8.10 -10.34 27.47
CA PRO A 6 -9.05 -9.50 28.18
C PRO A 6 -9.20 -8.14 27.48
N ALA A 7 -10.44 -7.71 27.29
CA ALA A 7 -10.77 -6.36 26.86
C ALA A 7 -10.59 -5.40 28.06
N TYR A 8 -9.44 -4.72 28.13
CA TYR A 8 -9.23 -3.67 29.12
C TYR A 8 -9.59 -2.29 28.54
N PRO A 9 -10.31 -1.44 29.30
CA PRO A 9 -10.50 -0.05 28.95
C PRO A 9 -9.18 0.69 29.20
N LEU A 10 -8.47 1.06 28.13
CA LEU A 10 -7.19 1.77 28.22
C LEU A 10 -7.41 3.20 28.76
N SER A 11 -7.07 3.43 30.03
CA SER A 11 -6.76 4.78 30.52
C SER A 11 -5.47 5.25 29.86
N ARG A 12 -5.43 6.50 29.37
CA ARG A 12 -4.30 7.12 28.65
C ARG A 12 -2.97 7.26 29.44
N SER A 13 -2.82 6.62 30.60
CA SER A 13 -1.66 6.75 31.46
C SER A 13 -0.78 5.50 31.36
N VAL A 14 0.41 5.70 30.79
CA VAL A 14 1.54 4.76 30.73
C VAL A 14 1.25 3.53 29.88
N THR A 15 1.47 3.63 28.56
CA THR A 15 1.74 2.43 27.78
C THR A 15 3.03 1.83 28.33
N ASP A 16 2.94 0.63 28.92
CA ASP A 16 4.10 -0.11 29.37
C ASP A 16 5.08 -0.30 28.20
N LEU A 17 6.37 -0.08 28.44
CA LEU A 17 7.42 -0.19 27.42
C LEU A 17 7.38 -1.59 26.78
N ASP A 18 7.10 -2.62 27.59
CA ASP A 18 6.97 -4.01 27.12
C ASP A 18 5.77 -4.19 26.18
N VAL A 19 4.66 -3.52 26.45
CA VAL A 19 3.49 -3.52 25.55
C VAL A 19 3.84 -2.83 24.23
N PHE A 20 4.62 -1.75 24.27
CA PHE A 20 5.05 -1.04 23.07
C PHE A 20 6.06 -1.84 22.24
N ILE A 21 6.99 -2.55 22.89
CA ILE A 21 7.90 -3.52 22.26
C ILE A 21 7.10 -4.60 21.54
N ALA A 22 6.16 -5.26 22.25
CA ALA A 22 5.35 -6.33 21.69
C ALA A 22 4.52 -5.87 20.48
N ARG A 23 3.96 -4.66 20.56
CA ARG A 23 3.22 -4.06 19.44
C ARG A 23 4.12 -3.76 18.25
N THR A 24 5.30 -3.18 18.49
CA THR A 24 6.27 -2.87 17.44
C THR A 24 6.71 -4.13 16.71
N ALA A 25 6.95 -5.23 17.44
CA ALA A 25 7.27 -6.53 16.85
C ALA A 25 6.16 -7.04 15.91
N HIS A 26 4.90 -6.95 16.37
CA HIS A 26 3.74 -7.34 15.57
C HIS A 26 3.59 -6.50 14.30
N ASP A 27 3.80 -5.18 14.39
CA ASP A 27 3.69 -4.27 13.26
C ASP A 27 4.81 -4.52 12.23
N LEU A 28 6.03 -4.82 12.67
CA LEU A 28 7.14 -5.22 11.80
C LEU A 28 6.86 -6.52 11.04
N ILE A 29 6.33 -7.53 11.74
CA ILE A 29 5.94 -8.82 11.11
C ILE A 29 4.86 -8.59 10.04
N ASN A 30 3.84 -7.80 10.36
CA ASN A 30 2.77 -7.49 9.41
C ASN A 30 3.28 -6.68 8.22
N CYS A 31 4.21 -5.76 8.45
CA CYS A 31 4.87 -5.02 7.39
C CYS A 31 5.64 -5.97 6.46
N PHE A 32 6.43 -6.90 7.02
CA PHE A 32 7.15 -7.90 6.24
C PHE A 32 6.23 -8.81 5.41
N ILE A 33 5.19 -9.38 6.03
CA ILE A 33 4.19 -10.20 5.32
C ILE A 33 3.47 -9.37 4.26
N GLY A 34 3.22 -8.08 4.54
CA GLY A 34 2.70 -7.13 3.57
C GLY A 34 3.63 -7.01 2.36
N LEU A 35 4.93 -6.81 2.56
CA LEU A 35 5.90 -6.71 1.46
C LEU A 35 6.10 -8.04 0.73
N CYS A 36 5.97 -9.17 1.42
CA CYS A 36 6.20 -10.52 0.90
C CYS A 36 5.02 -11.45 1.25
N PRO A 37 3.89 -11.41 0.52
CA PRO A 37 2.66 -12.13 0.90
C PRO A 37 2.77 -13.66 0.96
N SER A 38 3.80 -14.25 0.36
CA SER A 38 4.09 -15.69 0.42
C SER A 38 4.89 -16.09 1.68
N LYS A 39 5.33 -15.13 2.48
CA LYS A 39 6.17 -15.33 3.65
C LYS A 39 5.35 -15.27 4.94
N THR A 40 5.91 -15.84 6.00
CA THR A 40 5.31 -15.99 7.32
C THR A 40 6.05 -15.19 8.40
N SER A 41 5.49 -15.14 9.61
CA SER A 41 6.18 -14.56 10.77
C SER A 41 7.48 -15.30 11.11
N ARG A 42 7.55 -16.62 10.89
CA ARG A 42 8.78 -17.40 11.06
C ARG A 42 9.85 -16.98 10.06
N ASP A 43 9.45 -16.71 8.81
CA ASP A 43 10.38 -16.22 7.80
C ASP A 43 10.93 -14.84 8.16
N TYR A 44 10.10 -13.95 8.73
CA TYR A 44 10.61 -12.66 9.26
C TYR A 44 11.70 -12.87 10.31
N GLN A 45 11.45 -13.77 11.28
CA GLN A 45 12.40 -14.06 12.36
C GLN A 45 13.74 -14.54 11.82
N HIS A 46 13.73 -15.44 10.84
CA HIS A 46 14.94 -16.06 10.29
C HIS A 46 15.63 -15.18 9.24
N ASP A 47 14.87 -14.65 8.28
CA ASP A 47 15.41 -13.99 7.09
C ASP A 47 15.78 -12.52 7.35
N VAL A 48 15.17 -11.89 8.36
CA VAL A 48 15.35 -10.46 8.67
C VAL A 48 15.87 -10.25 10.08
N PHE A 49 15.07 -10.60 11.10
CA PHE A 49 15.40 -10.26 12.50
C PHE A 49 16.74 -10.86 12.94
N ALA A 50 16.94 -12.16 12.75
CA ALA A 50 18.18 -12.83 13.15
C ALA A 50 19.42 -12.27 12.44
N LYS A 51 19.29 -11.92 11.15
CA LYS A 51 20.39 -11.31 10.39
C LYS A 51 20.74 -9.93 10.92
N VAL A 52 19.72 -9.08 11.10
CA VAL A 52 19.90 -7.72 11.61
C VAL A 52 20.51 -7.74 13.01
N GLN A 53 20.01 -8.62 13.89
CA GLN A 53 20.53 -8.75 15.26
C GLN A 53 22.03 -9.11 15.31
N VAL A 54 22.54 -9.86 14.33
CA VAL A 54 23.95 -10.27 14.28
C VAL A 54 24.83 -9.22 13.60
N ILE A 55 24.32 -8.54 12.57
CA ILE A 55 25.12 -7.68 11.69
C ILE A 55 25.11 -6.21 12.11
N ASP A 56 24.05 -5.73 12.76
CA ASP A 56 23.87 -4.30 13.07
C ASP A 56 25.00 -3.73 13.96
N ASP A 57 25.67 -2.69 13.48
CA ASP A 57 26.54 -1.83 14.29
C ASP A 57 25.74 -0.64 14.85
N PRO A 58 25.50 -0.59 16.17
CA PRO A 58 24.70 0.47 16.79
C PRO A 58 25.33 1.86 16.71
N ARG A 59 26.61 1.97 16.34
CA ARG A 59 27.30 3.26 16.16
C ARG A 59 26.95 3.95 14.85
N ILE A 60 26.36 3.21 13.90
CA ILE A 60 25.91 3.76 12.63
C ILE A 60 24.48 4.27 12.84
N GLU A 61 24.31 5.58 12.72
CA GLU A 61 23.01 6.26 12.92
C GLU A 61 22.36 6.67 11.60
N ASN A 62 23.15 6.87 10.54
CA ASN A 62 22.63 7.27 9.24
C ASN A 62 21.76 6.13 8.65
N PRO A 63 20.46 6.33 8.41
CA PRO A 63 19.55 5.28 7.93
C PRO A 63 20.00 4.63 6.62
N SER A 64 20.63 5.38 5.71
CA SER A 64 21.16 4.82 4.47
C SER A 64 22.35 3.89 4.74
N GLU A 65 23.19 4.23 5.71
CA GLU A 65 24.35 3.41 6.08
C GLU A 65 23.94 2.19 6.91
N ILE A 66 22.93 2.34 7.79
CA ILE A 66 22.37 1.22 8.57
C ILE A 66 21.95 0.09 7.64
N PHE A 67 21.13 0.44 6.65
CA PHE A 67 20.63 -0.50 5.65
C PHE A 67 21.74 -1.18 4.82
N MET A 68 22.77 -0.42 4.42
CA MET A 68 23.87 -0.94 3.60
C MET A 68 24.66 -2.06 4.28
N GLN A 69 24.60 -2.17 5.62
CA GLN A 69 25.20 -3.27 6.37
C GLN A 69 24.56 -4.63 6.03
N PHE A 70 23.28 -4.64 5.63
CA PHE A 70 22.51 -5.86 5.41
C PHE A 70 22.43 -6.27 3.93
N LEU A 71 23.05 -5.49 3.04
CA LEU A 71 23.04 -5.77 1.61
C LEU A 71 24.14 -6.74 1.19
N ASP A 72 23.75 -7.67 0.32
CA ASP A 72 24.69 -8.48 -0.43
C ASP A 72 25.50 -7.60 -1.40
N GLU A 73 26.72 -8.02 -1.73
CA GLU A 73 27.61 -7.26 -2.62
C GLU A 73 26.99 -6.93 -3.98
N SER A 74 26.06 -7.78 -4.45
CA SER A 74 25.33 -7.57 -5.71
C SER A 74 24.33 -6.41 -5.68
N GLU A 75 23.97 -5.92 -4.49
CA GLU A 75 23.01 -4.84 -4.28
C GLU A 75 23.68 -3.52 -3.87
N ARG A 76 24.99 -3.56 -3.60
CA ARG A 76 25.79 -2.36 -3.29
C ARG A 76 25.88 -1.46 -4.52
N GLY A 77 25.13 -0.36 -4.49
CA GLY A 77 25.08 0.65 -5.57
C GLY A 77 23.67 0.99 -6.06
N LYS A 78 22.66 0.23 -5.63
CA LYS A 78 21.25 0.64 -5.77
C LYS A 78 20.95 1.73 -4.74
N ASP A 79 20.12 2.70 -5.11
CA ASP A 79 19.70 3.75 -4.19
C ASP A 79 18.78 3.16 -3.10
N PHE A 80 18.75 3.78 -1.92
CA PHE A 80 17.90 3.40 -0.78
C PHE A 80 16.43 3.25 -1.20
N VAL A 81 15.99 4.09 -2.14
CA VAL A 81 14.62 4.11 -2.69
C VAL A 81 14.36 2.93 -3.64
N GLU A 82 15.40 2.36 -4.25
CA GLU A 82 15.27 1.26 -5.21
C GLU A 82 15.11 -0.10 -4.54
N ILE A 83 15.43 -0.20 -3.25
CA ILE A 83 15.35 -1.46 -2.50
C ILE A 83 14.11 -1.44 -1.60
N THR A 84 13.07 -2.15 -2.05
CA THR A 84 11.74 -2.21 -1.41
C THR A 84 11.78 -2.59 0.08
N GLN A 85 12.80 -3.32 0.51
CA GLN A 85 12.97 -3.78 1.89
C GLN A 85 13.80 -2.84 2.78
N ALA A 86 14.45 -1.81 2.22
CA ALA A 86 15.39 -0.97 2.96
C ALA A 86 14.76 -0.30 4.20
N PRO A 87 13.54 0.26 4.13
CA PRO A 87 12.89 0.82 5.32
C PRO A 87 12.55 -0.22 6.39
N LEU A 88 12.20 -1.46 6.01
CA LEU A 88 11.90 -2.54 6.96
C LEU A 88 13.16 -2.99 7.70
N LEU A 89 14.31 -3.02 7.00
CA LEU A 89 15.60 -3.36 7.61
C LEU A 89 16.02 -2.31 8.64
N ASN A 90 15.89 -1.02 8.32
CA ASN A 90 16.11 0.05 9.29
C ASN A 90 15.17 -0.07 10.49
N ALA A 91 13.88 -0.29 10.24
CA ALA A 91 12.89 -0.46 11.30
C ALA A 91 13.26 -1.62 12.24
N THR A 92 13.74 -2.73 11.68
CA THR A 92 14.18 -3.90 12.44
C THR A 92 15.47 -3.63 13.22
N ALA A 93 16.42 -2.86 12.66
CA ALA A 93 17.65 -2.48 13.35
C ALA A 93 17.36 -1.64 14.60
N TYR A 94 16.54 -0.60 14.46
CA TYR A 94 16.09 0.21 15.59
C TYR A 94 15.32 -0.63 16.62
N TYR A 95 14.50 -1.58 16.20
CA TYR A 95 13.83 -2.50 17.11
C TYR A 95 14.83 -3.38 17.90
N CYS A 96 15.86 -3.93 17.26
CA CYS A 96 16.92 -4.68 17.95
C CYS A 96 17.66 -3.81 18.97
N ARG A 97 18.00 -2.56 18.61
CA ARG A 97 18.63 -1.61 19.53
C ARG A 97 17.74 -1.24 20.70
N ALA A 98 16.42 -1.16 20.49
CA ALA A 98 15.46 -0.95 21.56
C ALA A 98 15.43 -2.11 22.56
N LEU A 99 15.49 -3.35 22.09
CA LEU A 99 15.57 -4.54 22.94
C LEU A 99 16.85 -4.51 23.79
N ASP A 100 18.01 -4.26 23.17
CA ASP A 100 19.30 -4.17 23.87
C ASP A 100 19.32 -3.01 24.89
N ALA A 101 18.75 -1.86 24.55
CA ALA A 101 18.60 -0.75 25.49
C ALA A 101 17.67 -1.09 26.66
N ASN A 102 16.56 -1.80 26.41
CA ASN A 102 15.65 -2.26 27.46
C ASN A 102 16.33 -3.25 28.40
N ASP A 103 17.06 -4.23 27.87
CA ASP A 103 17.82 -5.22 28.63
C ASP A 103 18.88 -4.56 29.52
N LYS A 104 19.45 -3.43 29.09
CA LYS A 104 20.40 -2.61 29.84
C LYS A 104 19.74 -1.64 30.83
N GLY A 105 18.41 -1.60 30.90
CA GLY A 105 17.66 -0.66 31.74
C GLY A 105 17.70 0.79 31.26
N LEU A 106 18.09 1.03 30.00
CA LEU A 106 18.16 2.36 29.37
C LEU A 106 16.80 2.74 28.79
N THR A 107 15.81 2.95 29.66
CA THR A 107 14.40 3.15 29.30
C THR A 107 14.17 4.25 28.26
N PHE A 108 14.83 5.40 28.39
CA PHE A 108 14.67 6.52 27.45
C PHE A 108 15.21 6.19 26.06
N ALA A 109 16.37 5.52 26.00
CA ALA A 109 16.95 5.08 24.74
C ALA A 109 16.07 4.02 24.06
N ALA A 110 15.53 3.07 24.83
CA ALA A 110 14.59 2.08 24.31
C ALA A 110 13.35 2.75 23.69
N TRP A 111 12.75 3.74 24.35
CA TRP A 111 11.64 4.51 23.80
C TRP A 111 12.01 5.23 22.50
N SER A 112 13.16 5.90 22.46
CA SER A 112 13.63 6.61 21.26
C SER A 112 13.75 5.64 20.09
N TYR A 113 14.42 4.52 20.28
CA TYR A 113 14.59 3.52 19.24
C TYR A 113 13.27 2.88 18.79
N LEU A 114 12.31 2.68 19.69
CA LEU A 114 10.99 2.18 19.29
C LEU A 114 10.21 3.20 18.45
N VAL A 115 10.34 4.51 18.73
CA VAL A 115 9.74 5.54 17.89
C VAL A 115 10.33 5.50 16.48
N ASP A 116 11.65 5.40 16.37
CA ASP A 116 12.33 5.29 15.07
C ASP A 116 11.93 4.01 14.33
N ALA A 117 11.87 2.88 15.03
CA ALA A 117 11.41 1.61 14.46
C ALA A 117 9.99 1.72 13.89
N ASN A 118 9.06 2.33 14.64
CA ASN A 118 7.69 2.52 14.18
C ASN A 118 7.58 3.51 13.01
N TYR A 119 8.37 4.58 13.01
CA TYR A 119 8.44 5.51 11.89
C TYR A 119 8.83 4.78 10.59
N TRP A 120 9.93 4.01 10.62
CA TRP A 120 10.42 3.28 9.45
C TRP A 120 9.49 2.14 9.02
N CYS A 121 8.84 1.48 9.98
CA CYS A 121 7.81 0.47 9.70
C CYS A 121 6.60 1.08 8.96
N GLY A 122 6.11 2.23 9.42
CA GLY A 122 5.05 2.99 8.75
C GLY A 122 5.47 3.49 7.37
N PHE A 123 6.71 3.95 7.23
CA PHE A 123 7.28 4.35 5.95
C PHE A 123 7.31 3.18 4.97
N SER A 124 7.78 2.00 5.40
CA SER A 124 7.81 0.78 4.58
C SER A 124 6.42 0.38 4.08
N SER A 125 5.42 0.40 4.96
CA SER A 125 4.03 0.09 4.62
C SER A 125 3.43 1.08 3.60
N SER A 126 3.75 2.37 3.76
CA SER A 126 3.28 3.44 2.86
C SER A 126 4.01 3.44 1.51
N TYR A 127 5.30 3.11 1.51
CA TYR A 127 6.12 3.02 0.31
C TYR A 127 5.57 1.99 -0.67
N ARG A 128 5.08 0.84 -0.19
CA ARG A 128 4.35 -0.13 -1.02
C ARG A 128 3.13 0.48 -1.71
N GLY A 129 2.37 1.34 -1.02
CA GLY A 129 1.23 2.05 -1.61
C GLY A 129 1.63 2.95 -2.77
N VAL A 130 2.75 3.68 -2.62
CA VAL A 130 3.29 4.57 -3.65
C VAL A 130 3.92 3.79 -4.80
N ALA A 131 4.69 2.74 -4.51
CA ALA A 131 5.31 1.88 -5.52
C ALA A 131 4.25 1.16 -6.36
N ASN A 132 3.21 0.59 -5.73
CA ASN A 132 2.08 -0.01 -6.44
C ASN A 132 1.32 1.03 -7.29
N ALA A 133 1.12 2.25 -6.78
CA ALA A 133 0.48 3.32 -7.54
C ALA A 133 1.35 3.75 -8.74
N ARG A 134 2.67 3.83 -8.56
CA ARG A 134 3.64 4.14 -9.62
C ARG A 134 3.68 3.03 -10.67
N GLU A 135 3.75 1.77 -10.28
CA GLU A 135 3.73 0.62 -11.20
C GLU A 135 2.41 0.53 -11.96
N ASN A 136 1.27 0.75 -11.30
CA ASN A 136 -0.02 0.84 -11.99
C ASN A 136 -0.04 2.01 -12.99
N THR A 137 0.52 3.16 -12.62
CA THR A 137 0.62 4.33 -13.51
C THR A 137 1.55 4.05 -14.70
N ILE A 138 2.70 3.39 -14.48
CA ILE A 138 3.64 3.01 -15.54
C ILE A 138 3.03 1.93 -16.42
N ALA A 139 2.32 0.94 -15.86
CA ALA A 139 1.60 -0.08 -16.62
C ALA A 139 0.50 0.56 -17.47
N ASP A 140 -0.30 1.46 -16.90
CA ASP A 140 -1.32 2.22 -17.63
C ASP A 140 -0.71 3.10 -18.71
N THR A 141 0.42 3.75 -18.43
CA THR A 141 1.14 4.59 -19.40
C THR A 141 1.81 3.74 -20.48
N THR A 142 2.36 2.58 -20.16
CA THR A 142 2.99 1.65 -21.11
C THR A 142 1.94 0.99 -21.99
N VAL A 143 0.76 0.67 -21.43
CA VAL A 143 -0.40 0.26 -22.21
C VAL A 143 -0.82 1.41 -23.12
N GLN A 144 -0.93 2.64 -22.63
CA GLN A 144 -1.27 3.80 -23.48
C GLN A 144 -0.23 4.08 -24.57
N VAL A 145 1.07 3.97 -24.29
CA VAL A 145 2.16 4.17 -25.26
C VAL A 145 2.24 3.03 -26.27
N LYS A 146 2.06 1.77 -25.86
CA LYS A 146 1.92 0.65 -26.80
C LYS A 146 0.66 0.81 -27.66
N THR A 147 -0.43 1.31 -27.09
CA THR A 147 -1.65 1.64 -27.84
C THR A 147 -1.40 2.79 -28.82
N GLN A 148 -0.61 3.81 -28.44
CA GLN A 148 -0.25 4.94 -29.31
C GLN A 148 0.80 4.60 -30.37
N GLN A 149 1.79 3.75 -30.11
CA GLN A 149 2.74 3.29 -31.13
C GLN A 149 2.10 2.29 -32.11
N SER A 150 1.14 1.48 -31.66
CA SER A 150 0.28 0.69 -32.57
C SER A 150 -0.69 1.56 -33.40
N SER A 151 -0.90 2.83 -33.03
CA SER A 151 -1.81 3.74 -33.73
C SER A 151 -1.22 4.45 -34.95
N LYS A 152 0.08 4.26 -35.27
CA LYS A 152 0.69 4.76 -36.52
C LYS A 152 0.77 3.74 -37.65
N ALA A 153 0.41 2.47 -37.41
CA ALA A 153 0.36 1.43 -38.43
C ALA A 153 -0.95 0.65 -38.32
N GLY A 154 -2.08 1.32 -38.57
CA GLY A 154 -3.38 0.68 -38.48
C GLY A 154 -4.52 1.67 -38.61
N THR A 155 -4.79 2.07 -39.84
CA THR A 155 -6.09 2.61 -40.23
C THR A 155 -7.21 1.67 -39.75
N GLY A 156 -8.03 2.16 -38.82
CA GLY A 156 -9.35 1.60 -38.52
C GLY A 156 -9.38 0.31 -37.70
N LYS A 157 -9.50 0.43 -36.37
CA LYS A 157 -10.37 -0.42 -35.54
C LYS A 157 -10.60 0.27 -34.21
N GLY A 158 -11.85 0.65 -33.94
CA GLY A 158 -12.25 1.32 -32.72
C GLY A 158 -11.80 0.56 -31.49
N ILE A 159 -11.29 1.31 -30.51
CA ILE A 159 -11.14 0.86 -29.12
C ILE A 159 -12.48 0.25 -28.76
N LYS A 160 -12.54 -1.08 -28.63
CA LYS A 160 -13.71 -1.76 -28.05
C LYS A 160 -13.83 -1.20 -26.64
N SER A 161 -14.73 -0.24 -26.48
CA SER A 161 -15.16 0.20 -25.17
C SER A 161 -15.52 -1.05 -24.37
N MET A 162 -14.90 -1.21 -23.19
CA MET A 162 -15.31 -2.25 -22.26
C MET A 162 -16.84 -2.14 -22.10
N PRO A 163 -17.62 -3.23 -22.22
CA PRO A 163 -19.08 -3.17 -22.29
C PRO A 163 -19.71 -2.35 -21.15
N TYR A 164 -19.10 -2.40 -19.95
CA TYR A 164 -19.57 -1.64 -18.78
C TYR A 164 -19.40 -0.11 -18.91
N LYS A 165 -18.47 0.40 -19.73
CA LYS A 165 -18.24 1.85 -19.91
C LYS A 165 -19.37 2.48 -20.71
N LEU A 166 -19.74 1.86 -21.83
CA LEU A 166 -20.90 2.29 -22.63
C LEU A 166 -22.20 2.14 -21.85
N GLU A 167 -22.38 1.04 -21.11
CA GLU A 167 -23.55 0.86 -20.24
C GLU A 167 -23.59 1.92 -19.13
N ALA A 168 -22.45 2.25 -18.50
CA ALA A 168 -22.37 3.29 -17.49
C ALA A 168 -22.68 4.69 -18.04
N GLU A 169 -22.20 5.03 -19.24
CA GLU A 169 -22.52 6.29 -19.92
C GLU A 169 -24.01 6.39 -20.25
N GLN A 170 -24.59 5.32 -20.81
CA GLN A 170 -26.02 5.29 -21.13
C GLN A 170 -26.88 5.40 -19.86
N LEU A 171 -26.51 4.70 -18.79
CA LEU A 171 -27.20 4.79 -17.50
C LEU A 171 -27.09 6.17 -16.89
N ALA A 172 -25.90 6.79 -16.91
CA ALA A 172 -25.71 8.14 -16.39
C ALA A 172 -26.64 9.15 -17.08
N ARG A 173 -26.80 9.05 -18.40
CA ARG A 173 -27.64 9.93 -19.22
C ARG A 173 -29.14 9.65 -19.10
N THR A 174 -29.52 8.39 -18.91
CA THR A 174 -30.93 7.98 -18.79
C THR A 174 -31.49 8.21 -17.39
N MET A 175 -30.67 8.00 -16.35
CA MET A 175 -31.12 8.17 -14.96
C MET A 175 -31.37 9.63 -14.61
N LYS A 176 -30.53 10.55 -15.09
CA LYS A 176 -30.68 11.99 -14.87
C LYS A 176 -30.15 12.79 -16.04
N LYS A 177 -30.84 13.89 -16.34
CA LYS A 177 -30.39 14.88 -17.33
C LYS A 177 -29.10 15.59 -16.88
N ARG A 178 -28.93 15.81 -15.57
CA ARG A 178 -27.74 16.43 -14.97
C ARG A 178 -27.52 15.93 -13.54
N TRP A 179 -26.26 15.70 -13.18
CA TRP A 179 -25.87 15.18 -11.87
C TRP A 179 -25.21 16.26 -11.01
N PRO A 180 -25.55 16.38 -9.71
CA PRO A 180 -24.98 17.42 -8.85
C PRO A 180 -23.46 17.27 -8.63
N SER A 181 -22.92 16.06 -8.80
CA SER A 181 -21.48 15.84 -8.84
C SER A 181 -21.17 14.52 -9.52
N ARG A 182 -19.95 14.42 -10.06
CA ARG A 182 -19.39 13.19 -10.61
C ARG A 182 -19.37 12.03 -9.60
N ARG A 183 -19.15 12.33 -8.32
CA ARG A 183 -19.20 11.33 -7.23
C ARG A 183 -20.59 10.73 -7.09
N GLN A 184 -21.63 11.56 -7.06
CA GLN A 184 -23.01 11.08 -6.96
C GLN A 184 -23.45 10.29 -8.19
N ALA A 185 -23.05 10.73 -9.39
CA ALA A 185 -23.29 9.98 -10.62
C ALA A 185 -22.65 8.59 -10.57
N THR A 186 -21.40 8.52 -10.11
CA THR A 186 -20.65 7.26 -10.02
C THR A 186 -21.32 6.29 -9.06
N LEU A 187 -21.74 6.74 -7.87
CA LEU A 187 -22.43 5.87 -6.89
C LEU A 187 -23.78 5.37 -7.42
N GLY A 188 -24.57 6.24 -8.04
CA GLY A 188 -25.89 5.87 -8.56
C GLY A 188 -25.82 4.89 -9.73
N VAL A 189 -24.89 5.12 -10.66
CA VAL A 189 -24.68 4.23 -11.81
C VAL A 189 -24.06 2.90 -11.36
N LEU A 190 -23.15 2.91 -10.39
CA LEU A 190 -22.54 1.70 -9.85
C LEU A 190 -23.58 0.80 -9.16
N ASP A 191 -24.44 1.38 -8.32
CA ASP A 191 -25.53 0.65 -7.66
C ASP A 191 -26.46 0.00 -8.69
N LYS A 192 -26.86 0.78 -9.72
CA LYS A 192 -27.73 0.29 -10.78
C LYS A 192 -27.10 -0.84 -11.61
N LEU A 193 -25.83 -0.68 -11.99
CA LEU A 193 -25.08 -1.71 -12.71
C LEU A 193 -24.97 -2.99 -11.87
N ASN A 194 -24.57 -2.89 -10.61
CA ASN A 194 -24.45 -4.07 -9.75
C ASN A 194 -25.79 -4.82 -9.62
N GLN A 195 -26.92 -4.12 -9.54
CA GLN A 195 -28.25 -4.73 -9.55
C GLN A 195 -28.57 -5.44 -10.88
N ASP A 196 -28.23 -4.84 -12.02
CA ASP A 196 -28.52 -5.41 -13.34
C ASP A 196 -27.60 -6.62 -13.66
N TYR A 197 -26.33 -6.57 -13.22
CA TYR A 197 -25.38 -7.68 -13.35
C TYR A 197 -25.74 -8.86 -12.41
N ALA A 198 -26.20 -8.57 -11.19
CA ALA A 198 -26.72 -9.58 -10.28
C ALA A 198 -27.93 -10.33 -10.88
N LYS A 199 -28.84 -9.61 -11.55
CA LYS A 199 -30.00 -10.23 -12.26
C LYS A 199 -29.60 -11.08 -13.46
N ARG A 200 -28.49 -10.73 -14.13
CA ARG A 200 -27.96 -11.47 -15.29
C ARG A 200 -27.10 -12.68 -14.89
N ASN A 201 -26.96 -12.96 -13.59
CA ASN A 201 -26.08 -13.99 -13.04
C ASN A 201 -24.61 -13.82 -13.49
N GLN A 202 -24.20 -12.57 -13.71
CA GLN A 202 -22.85 -12.20 -14.10
C GLN A 202 -22.18 -11.52 -12.90
N SER A 203 -21.16 -12.16 -12.32
CA SER A 203 -20.37 -11.57 -11.24
C SER A 203 -19.23 -10.75 -11.83
N PHE A 204 -19.40 -9.43 -11.87
CA PHE A 204 -18.30 -8.50 -12.06
C PHE A 204 -18.43 -7.37 -11.02
N PRO A 205 -17.67 -7.39 -9.91
CA PRO A 205 -17.69 -6.28 -8.97
C PRO A 205 -17.01 -5.08 -9.64
N LEU A 206 -17.81 -4.24 -10.28
CA LEU A 206 -17.34 -2.99 -10.84
C LEU A 206 -16.81 -2.12 -9.71
N LYS A 207 -15.57 -1.63 -9.85
CA LYS A 207 -14.96 -0.76 -8.85
C LYS A 207 -15.42 0.67 -9.09
N TYR A 208 -15.74 1.37 -8.00
CA TYR A 208 -16.09 2.79 -8.01
C TYR A 208 -15.08 3.63 -8.82
N ASP A 209 -13.78 3.39 -8.61
CA ASP A 209 -12.70 4.14 -9.26
C ASP A 209 -12.74 4.03 -10.79
N ALA A 210 -13.10 2.85 -11.31
CA ALA A 210 -13.15 2.62 -12.75
C ALA A 210 -14.23 3.46 -13.44
N ILE A 211 -15.39 3.64 -12.80
CA ILE A 211 -16.49 4.47 -13.31
C ILE A 211 -16.19 5.95 -13.07
N PHE A 212 -15.64 6.30 -11.90
CA PHE A 212 -15.30 7.67 -11.54
C PHE A 212 -14.27 8.29 -12.49
N ILE A 213 -13.19 7.54 -12.78
CA ILE A 213 -12.14 7.95 -13.72
C ILE A 213 -12.75 8.10 -15.12
N HIS A 214 -13.58 7.14 -15.54
CA HIS A 214 -14.21 7.18 -16.86
C HIS A 214 -15.11 8.41 -17.04
N PHE A 215 -15.93 8.77 -16.05
CA PHE A 215 -16.73 9.99 -16.09
C PHE A 215 -15.88 11.27 -16.11
N GLY A 216 -14.66 11.24 -15.56
CA GLY A 216 -13.69 12.32 -15.70
C GLY A 216 -13.11 12.49 -17.11
N THR A 217 -13.21 11.46 -17.96
CA THR A 217 -12.70 11.46 -19.34
C THR A 217 -13.75 11.73 -20.40
N LEU A 218 -15.02 11.94 -20.01
CA LEU A 218 -16.10 12.23 -20.95
C LEU A 218 -15.91 13.62 -21.58
N LYS A 219 -16.02 13.69 -22.92
CA LYS A 219 -15.87 14.93 -23.67
C LYS A 219 -16.89 15.99 -23.28
N ASP A 220 -18.06 15.56 -22.81
CA ASP A 220 -19.19 16.38 -22.39
C ASP A 220 -19.42 16.34 -20.88
N ALA A 221 -18.39 16.03 -20.08
CA ALA A 221 -18.50 15.99 -18.62
C ALA A 221 -19.12 17.28 -18.02
N ASN A 222 -18.87 18.44 -18.62
CA ASN A 222 -19.42 19.73 -18.18
C ASN A 222 -20.94 19.87 -18.41
N GLU A 223 -21.51 19.10 -19.34
CA GLU A 223 -22.94 19.06 -19.61
C GLU A 223 -23.66 18.07 -18.69
N LEU A 224 -22.96 16.98 -18.33
CA LEU A 224 -23.50 15.89 -17.53
C LEU A 224 -23.38 16.13 -16.01
N PHE A 225 -22.37 16.89 -15.56
CA PHE A 225 -22.10 17.17 -14.15
C PHE A 225 -22.18 18.67 -13.85
N ASP A 226 -22.77 19.00 -12.70
CA ASP A 226 -22.62 20.33 -12.11
C ASP A 226 -21.17 20.50 -11.59
N LYS A 227 -20.68 21.74 -11.61
CA LYS A 227 -19.33 22.11 -11.18
C LYS A 227 -19.14 21.91 -9.68
#